data_AF-A0A6G3SRG9-F1
#
_entry.id   AF-A0A6G3SRG9-F1
#
_cell.length_a   1.000
_cell.length_b   1.000
_cell.length_c   1.000
_cell.angle_alpha   90.00
_cell.angle_beta   90.00
_cell.angle_gamma   90.00
#
_symmetry.space_group_name_H-M   'P 1'
#
loop_
_entity.id
_entity.type
_entity.pdbx_description
1 polymer ?
#
loop_
_entity_poly.entity_id
_entity_poly.type
_entity_poly.pdbx_seq_one_letter_code
_entity_poly.pdbx_strand_id
1 'polypeptide(L)'
;LDGSPPLDGWLSELDSLVCGSAAAAALSGRFLFALDSGRGDVDALGADVTLIAEGDDCLLRVGAADEVFRLPSADGPRAALLAAELFLRAARDSGAWRVKDLPDDVRTALVRTVGATAGPVVHRPRPRTAKAPVPGPVTAPSSSTPAATTPAVTAIGVGVPLGRLAPAQWRLLIETARRYGNELRLTPWRGIVIPGPFGPTGLTGPTEPAGPTGPAGPAGPSAQSGPSAQPGQSGQSTYSGPPEGAAEALGALAAAGLITGPDSPWTGVGACIGHPGCAKSLSDVRAEAGAAVGPVGRLPVYWSGCERRCGHPHGEWIDVVVTPEGHRISHVRGEHRDPRTVVRNDPAALASAVSEARA
;
A
#
# COMPACT_ATOMS: atom_id res chain seq x y z
N LEU A 1 7.50 -5.42 0.36
CA LEU A 1 6.54 -5.80 -0.72
C LEU A 1 6.50 -7.30 -0.97
N ASP A 2 7.65 -7.96 -0.86
CA ASP A 2 7.80 -9.43 -0.75
C ASP A 2 7.06 -10.05 0.45
N GLY A 3 6.56 -9.24 1.39
CA GLY A 3 5.84 -9.71 2.58
C GLY A 3 6.76 -10.21 3.69
N SER A 4 8.07 -9.90 3.62
CA SER A 4 9.06 -10.38 4.57
C SER A 4 9.72 -9.23 5.38
N PRO A 5 9.89 -9.42 6.70
CA PRO A 5 9.27 -10.47 7.52
C PRO A 5 7.74 -10.33 7.55
N PRO A 6 6.99 -11.42 7.81
CA PRO A 6 5.54 -11.36 7.96
C PRO A 6 5.19 -10.56 9.22
N LEU A 7 4.29 -9.59 9.08
CA LEU A 7 3.83 -8.73 10.18
C LEU A 7 2.36 -9.00 10.56
N ASP A 8 1.73 -9.99 9.94
CA ASP A 8 0.29 -10.28 10.09
C ASP A 8 -0.08 -10.66 11.53
N GLY A 9 0.85 -11.32 12.24
CA GLY A 9 0.71 -11.64 13.66
C GLY A 9 0.64 -10.38 14.51
N TRP A 10 1.56 -9.43 14.30
CA TRP A 10 1.52 -8.13 14.98
C TRP A 10 0.27 -7.34 14.64
N LEU A 11 -0.14 -7.33 13.37
CA LEU A 11 -1.33 -6.62 12.92
C LEU A 11 -2.58 -7.15 13.62
N SER A 12 -2.76 -8.48 13.60
CA SER A 12 -3.94 -9.12 14.20
C SER A 12 -3.97 -8.95 15.72
N GLU A 13 -2.82 -9.08 16.39
CA GLU A 13 -2.74 -8.90 17.84
C GLU A 13 -2.97 -7.43 18.23
N LEU A 14 -2.33 -6.48 17.54
CA LEU A 14 -2.52 -5.05 17.82
C LEU A 14 -3.95 -4.60 17.55
N ASP A 15 -4.57 -5.05 16.45
CA ASP A 15 -5.97 -4.76 16.13
C ASP A 15 -6.90 -5.26 17.23
N SER A 16 -6.73 -6.50 17.67
CA SER A 16 -7.48 -7.10 18.78
C SER A 16 -7.30 -6.31 20.09
N LEU A 17 -6.06 -5.94 20.42
CA LEU A 17 -5.74 -5.16 21.62
C LEU A 17 -6.35 -3.75 21.59
N VAL A 18 -6.27 -3.06 20.45
CA VAL A 18 -6.84 -1.71 20.27
C VAL A 18 -8.37 -1.77 20.33
N CYS A 19 -9.00 -2.72 19.62
CA CYS A 19 -10.45 -2.90 19.65
C CYS A 19 -10.96 -3.31 21.06
N GLY A 20 -10.14 -4.02 21.82
CA GLY A 20 -10.45 -4.45 23.19
C GLY A 20 -10.21 -3.39 24.27
N SER A 21 -9.47 -2.31 23.98
CA SER A 21 -9.15 -1.28 24.97
C SER A 21 -10.22 -0.19 25.05
N ALA A 22 -10.87 -0.08 26.21
CA ALA A 22 -11.81 1.01 26.50
C ALA A 22 -11.13 2.39 26.47
N ALA A 23 -9.83 2.46 26.79
CA ALA A 23 -9.08 3.71 26.70
C ALA A 23 -8.80 4.07 25.23
N ALA A 24 -8.37 3.10 24.41
CA ALA A 24 -8.04 3.33 23.00
C ALA A 24 -9.25 3.81 22.18
N ALA A 25 -10.49 3.53 22.60
CA ALA A 25 -11.70 4.09 22.00
C ALA A 25 -11.75 5.64 21.99
N ALA A 26 -10.97 6.30 22.84
CA ALA A 26 -10.85 7.76 22.88
C ALA A 26 -9.80 8.33 21.89
N LEU A 27 -9.05 7.46 21.19
CA LEU A 27 -8.09 7.91 20.18
C LEU A 27 -8.80 8.62 19.03
N SER A 28 -8.24 9.74 18.59
CA SER A 28 -8.67 10.38 17.35
C SER A 28 -8.41 9.43 16.18
N GLY A 29 -9.29 9.41 15.17
CA GLY A 29 -9.01 8.73 13.89
C GLY A 29 -7.79 9.30 13.14
N ARG A 30 -7.17 10.37 13.65
CA ARG A 30 -5.88 10.87 13.17
C ARG A 30 -4.69 10.16 13.80
N PHE A 31 -4.83 9.52 14.97
CA PHE A 31 -3.75 8.78 15.61
C PHE A 31 -3.44 7.52 14.80
N LEU A 32 -2.16 7.30 14.47
CA LEU A 32 -1.72 6.26 13.55
C LEU A 32 -0.75 5.31 14.24
N PHE A 33 -0.98 4.01 13.99
CA PHE A 33 0.01 2.95 14.19
C PHE A 33 0.65 2.59 12.86
N ALA A 34 1.92 2.23 12.87
CA ALA A 34 2.62 1.65 11.71
C ALA A 34 3.40 0.41 12.12
N LEU A 35 3.40 -0.61 11.25
CA LEU A 35 4.18 -1.83 11.39
C LEU A 35 5.14 -1.90 10.20
N ASP A 36 6.43 -1.74 10.46
CA ASP A 36 7.48 -1.68 9.44
C ASP A 36 8.32 -2.95 9.45
N SER A 37 8.65 -3.44 8.27
CA SER A 37 9.46 -4.66 8.06
C SER A 37 10.95 -4.46 8.40
N GLY A 38 11.34 -3.27 8.83
CA GLY A 38 12.73 -2.85 9.02
C GLY A 38 13.29 -2.13 7.80
N ARG A 39 12.59 -2.16 6.65
CA ARG A 39 12.99 -1.50 5.40
C ARG A 39 12.73 0.00 5.39
N GLY A 40 11.90 0.51 6.31
CA GLY A 40 11.61 1.93 6.47
C GLY A 40 10.54 2.48 5.53
N ASP A 41 9.83 1.61 4.80
CA ASP A 41 8.80 1.99 3.83
C ASP A 41 7.65 2.77 4.52
N VAL A 42 7.26 2.36 5.73
CA VAL A 42 6.17 2.98 6.49
C VAL A 42 6.63 3.73 7.74
N ASP A 43 7.80 3.44 8.32
CA ASP A 43 8.37 4.28 9.41
C ASP A 43 8.53 5.74 8.96
N ALA A 44 8.89 5.94 7.70
CA ALA A 44 9.03 7.26 7.08
C ALA A 44 7.70 8.05 6.99
N LEU A 45 6.54 7.40 7.12
CA LEU A 45 5.22 8.06 7.03
C LEU A 45 4.83 8.83 8.31
N GLY A 46 5.60 8.68 9.39
CA GLY A 46 5.40 9.48 10.59
C GLY A 46 4.13 9.12 11.37
N ALA A 47 3.90 7.83 11.60
CA ALA A 47 2.91 7.36 12.56
C ALA A 47 3.23 7.85 13.98
N ASP A 48 2.22 7.84 14.87
CA ASP A 48 2.42 8.19 16.28
C ASP A 48 3.14 7.09 17.05
N VAL A 49 2.87 5.85 16.67
CA VAL A 49 3.53 4.66 17.21
C VAL A 49 3.94 3.76 16.05
N THR A 50 5.23 3.44 15.95
CA THR A 50 5.74 2.51 14.93
C THR A 50 6.41 1.32 15.61
N LEU A 51 6.04 0.10 15.20
CA LEU A 51 6.82 -1.12 15.46
C LEU A 51 7.67 -1.42 14.24
N ILE A 52 8.95 -1.69 14.44
CA ILE A 52 9.92 -1.94 13.37
C ILE A 52 10.58 -3.30 13.62
N ALA A 53 10.45 -4.23 12.67
CA ALA A 53 11.04 -5.56 12.79
C ALA A 53 12.58 -5.52 12.76
N GLU A 54 13.21 -6.28 13.66
CA GLU A 54 14.66 -6.40 13.75
C GLU A 54 15.08 -7.78 14.29
N GLY A 55 15.17 -8.77 13.39
CA GLY A 55 15.48 -10.15 13.79
C GLY A 55 14.38 -10.72 14.69
N ASP A 56 14.77 -11.27 15.84
CA ASP A 56 13.85 -11.78 16.86
C ASP A 56 13.29 -10.67 17.79
N ASP A 57 13.82 -9.46 17.66
CA ASP A 57 13.38 -8.27 18.38
C ASP A 57 12.48 -7.38 17.51
N CYS A 58 11.93 -6.35 18.14
CA CYS A 58 11.40 -5.18 17.45
C CYS A 58 11.89 -3.88 18.09
N LEU A 59 11.73 -2.79 17.36
CA LEU A 59 11.96 -1.44 17.85
C LEU A 59 10.63 -0.70 17.91
N LEU A 60 10.33 -0.12 19.07
CA LEU A 60 9.19 0.77 19.29
C LEU A 60 9.63 2.23 19.13
N ARG A 61 9.01 2.95 18.20
CA ARG A 61 9.16 4.40 18.04
C ARG A 61 7.89 5.13 18.46
N VAL A 62 8.05 6.24 19.19
CA VAL A 62 6.96 7.15 19.56
C VAL A 62 7.19 8.52 18.92
N GLY A 63 6.20 9.00 18.16
CA GLY A 63 6.26 10.29 17.49
C GLY A 63 7.35 10.37 16.43
N ALA A 64 8.24 11.36 16.52
CA ALA A 64 9.33 11.59 15.56
C ALA A 64 10.72 11.54 16.21
N ALA A 65 10.83 11.01 17.42
CA ALA A 65 12.12 10.86 18.09
C ALA A 65 12.99 9.84 17.36
N ASP A 66 14.30 10.12 17.24
CA ASP A 66 15.30 9.16 16.72
C ASP A 66 15.66 8.09 17.76
N GLU A 67 15.32 8.32 19.04
CA GLU A 67 15.37 7.32 20.09
C GLU A 67 14.21 6.33 19.93
N VAL A 68 14.56 5.06 19.77
CA VAL A 68 13.62 3.93 19.71
C VAL A 68 13.97 2.92 20.78
N PHE A 69 13.00 2.12 21.21
CA PHE A 69 13.18 1.17 22.31
C PHE A 69 13.16 -0.25 21.79
N ARG A 70 14.20 -1.02 22.06
CA ARG A 70 14.25 -2.45 21.71
C ARG A 70 13.47 -3.27 22.71
N LEU A 71 12.67 -4.21 22.22
CA LEU A 71 11.91 -5.16 23.02
C LEU A 71 11.71 -6.47 22.24
N PRO A 72 11.43 -7.60 22.92
CA PRO A 72 11.11 -8.85 22.24
C PRO A 72 9.98 -8.67 21.23
N SER A 73 10.08 -9.30 20.06
CA SER A 73 9.07 -9.17 18.99
C SER A 73 7.65 -9.50 19.46
N ALA A 74 7.50 -10.47 20.38
CA ALA A 74 6.21 -10.87 20.95
C ALA A 74 5.55 -9.80 21.85
N ASP A 75 6.32 -8.84 22.36
CA ASP A 75 5.81 -7.78 23.24
C ASP A 75 5.44 -6.50 22.47
N GLY A 76 5.83 -6.40 21.19
CA GLY A 76 5.60 -5.24 20.32
C GLY A 76 4.16 -4.71 20.35
N PRO A 77 3.15 -5.54 20.01
CA PRO A 77 1.74 -5.11 20.00
C PRO A 77 1.25 -4.55 21.34
N ARG A 78 1.61 -5.19 22.46
CA ARG A 78 1.24 -4.71 23.81
C ARG A 78 1.90 -3.38 24.14
N ALA A 79 3.18 -3.24 23.82
CA ALA A 79 3.91 -2.00 24.05
C ALA A 79 3.39 -0.85 23.18
N ALA A 80 2.96 -1.14 21.94
CA ALA A 80 2.33 -0.15 21.07
C ALA A 80 1.00 0.36 21.64
N LEU A 81 0.13 -0.53 22.12
CA LEU A 81 -1.11 -0.13 22.82
C LEU A 81 -0.80 0.73 24.05
N LEU A 82 0.15 0.30 24.89
CA LEU A 82 0.54 1.04 26.09
C LEU A 82 1.03 2.47 25.75
N ALA A 83 1.82 2.62 24.69
CA ALA A 83 2.26 3.94 24.23
C ALA A 83 1.07 4.84 23.82
N ALA A 84 0.05 4.28 23.16
CA ALA A 84 -1.15 5.02 22.79
C ALA A 84 -2.01 5.41 24.00
N GLU A 85 -2.14 4.54 25.01
CA GLU A 85 -2.86 4.87 26.25
C GLU A 85 -2.12 5.92 27.08
N LEU A 86 -0.78 5.87 27.12
CA LEU A 86 0.04 6.90 27.75
C LEU A 86 -0.07 8.24 27.01
N PHE A 87 -0.14 8.22 25.67
CA PHE A 87 -0.44 9.40 24.87
C PHE A 87 -1.78 10.03 25.28
N LEU A 88 -2.85 9.24 25.42
CA LEU A 88 -4.16 9.75 25.84
C LEU A 88 -4.12 10.43 27.22
N ARG A 89 -3.31 9.92 28.14
CA ARG A 89 -3.10 10.57 29.46
C ARG A 89 -2.36 11.89 29.31
N ALA A 90 -1.31 11.92 28.48
CA ALA A 90 -0.52 13.12 28.21
C ALA A 90 -1.31 14.20 27.45
N ALA A 91 -2.26 13.80 26.61
CA ALA A 91 -3.06 14.70 25.79
C ALA A 91 -4.27 15.31 26.51
N ARG A 92 -4.58 14.90 27.76
CA ARG A 92 -5.79 15.32 28.48
C ARG A 92 -5.97 16.83 28.55
N ASP A 93 -4.89 17.53 28.87
CA ASP A 93 -4.94 18.98 29.11
C ASP A 93 -4.76 19.81 27.83
N SER A 94 -4.12 19.24 26.80
CA SER A 94 -3.85 19.93 25.53
C SER A 94 -4.91 19.70 24.46
N GLY A 95 -5.68 18.61 24.57
CA GLY A 95 -6.60 18.18 23.50
C GLY A 95 -5.89 17.70 22.23
N ALA A 96 -4.60 17.38 22.31
CA ALA A 96 -3.80 16.91 21.17
C ALA A 96 -4.40 15.62 20.58
N TRP A 97 -4.46 15.54 19.24
CA TRP A 97 -4.94 14.34 18.54
C TRP A 97 -3.81 13.41 18.06
N ARG A 98 -2.58 13.91 18.07
CA ARG A 98 -1.36 13.23 17.62
C ARG A 98 -0.23 13.48 18.60
N VAL A 99 0.77 12.60 18.64
CA VAL A 99 1.97 12.81 19.47
C VAL A 99 2.71 14.09 19.07
N LYS A 100 2.76 14.41 17.77
CA LYS A 100 3.38 15.64 17.27
C LYS A 100 2.64 16.93 17.64
N ASP A 101 1.36 16.82 18.02
CA ASP A 101 0.53 17.96 18.40
C ASP A 101 0.68 18.28 19.90
N LEU A 102 1.41 17.45 20.67
CA LEU A 102 1.70 17.70 22.08
C LEU A 102 2.74 18.82 22.27
N PRO A 103 2.64 19.60 23.37
CA PRO A 103 3.74 20.46 23.83
C PRO A 103 5.04 19.68 23.97
N ASP A 104 6.17 20.33 23.69
CA ASP A 104 7.48 19.67 23.57
C ASP A 104 7.94 18.97 24.86
N ASP A 105 7.70 19.60 26.02
CA ASP A 105 7.99 19.06 27.34
C ASP A 105 7.12 17.84 27.67
N VAL A 106 5.82 17.91 27.35
CA VAL A 106 4.86 16.80 27.52
C VAL A 106 5.22 15.64 26.60
N ARG A 107 5.58 15.92 25.35
CA ARG A 107 6.03 14.91 24.38
C ARG A 107 7.31 14.22 24.83
N THR A 108 8.27 14.98 25.36
CA THR A 108 9.52 14.44 25.91
C THR A 108 9.25 13.55 27.13
N ALA A 109 8.37 13.99 28.03
CA ALA A 109 7.95 13.21 29.18
C ALA A 109 7.26 11.90 28.77
N LEU A 110 6.38 11.94 27.76
CA LEU A 110 5.71 10.76 27.20
C LEU A 110 6.73 9.73 26.69
N VAL A 111 7.68 10.16 25.83
CA VAL A 111 8.71 9.26 25.27
C VAL A 111 9.52 8.60 26.38
N ARG A 112 9.93 9.37 27.39
CA ARG A 112 10.64 8.84 28.57
C ARG A 112 9.81 7.83 29.35
N THR A 113 8.52 8.10 29.58
CA THR A 113 7.64 7.18 30.31
C THR A 113 7.43 5.87 29.55
N VAL A 114 7.24 5.93 28.22
CA VAL A 114 7.16 4.72 27.38
C VAL A 114 8.48 3.95 27.45
N GLY A 115 9.61 4.65 27.33
CA GLY A 115 10.94 4.04 27.40
C GLY A 115 11.22 3.30 28.70
N ALA A 116 10.75 3.81 29.84
CA ALA A 116 10.90 3.16 31.13
C ALA A 116 10.14 1.82 31.24
N THR A 117 9.13 1.60 30.40
CA THR A 117 8.32 0.37 30.36
C THR A 117 8.70 -0.59 29.23
N ALA A 118 9.54 -0.15 28.29
CA ALA A 118 9.94 -0.93 27.13
C ALA A 118 11.27 -1.64 27.40
N GLY A 119 12.36 -1.17 26.78
CA GLY A 119 13.69 -1.76 26.91
C GLY A 119 14.78 -0.76 26.51
N PRO A 120 16.01 -1.23 26.21
CA PRO A 120 17.14 -0.33 25.98
C PRO A 120 16.90 0.60 24.79
N VAL A 121 17.39 1.83 24.94
CA VAL A 121 17.34 2.85 23.88
C VAL A 121 18.33 2.50 22.78
N VAL A 122 17.87 2.61 21.54
CA VAL A 122 18.65 2.49 20.32
C VAL A 122 18.49 3.80 19.54
N HIS A 123 19.59 4.35 19.04
CA HIS A 123 19.52 5.48 18.12
C HIS A 123 19.24 4.97 16.71
N ARG A 124 18.08 5.34 16.15
CA ARG A 124 17.66 4.98 14.79
C ARG A 124 17.02 6.19 14.11
N PRO A 125 17.79 6.95 13.31
CA PRO A 125 17.25 8.06 12.53
C PRO A 125 16.06 7.62 11.68
N ARG A 126 14.97 8.40 11.71
CA ARG A 126 13.82 8.12 10.84
C ARG A 126 14.21 8.35 9.36
N PRO A 127 13.85 7.44 8.43
CA PRO A 127 14.06 7.70 7.01
C PRO A 127 13.28 8.94 6.55
N ARG A 128 13.93 9.80 5.76
CA ARG A 128 13.35 11.10 5.35
C ARG A 128 12.26 10.97 4.30
N THR A 129 12.28 9.89 3.52
CA THR A 129 11.40 9.69 2.38
C THR A 129 10.81 8.29 2.42
N ALA A 130 9.48 8.22 2.42
CA ALA A 130 8.75 6.96 2.31
C ALA A 130 8.75 6.48 0.85
N LYS A 131 9.04 5.21 0.62
CA LYS A 131 9.12 4.64 -0.74
C LYS A 131 7.80 3.94 -1.10
N ALA A 132 7.05 4.57 -2.00
CA ALA A 132 5.84 3.95 -2.52
C ALA A 132 6.18 2.72 -3.39
N PRO A 133 5.34 1.67 -3.37
CA PRO A 133 5.38 0.60 -4.35
C PRO A 133 5.24 1.15 -5.76
N VAL A 134 6.18 0.82 -6.64
CA VAL A 134 6.11 1.19 -8.05
C VAL A 134 5.07 0.30 -8.72
N PRO A 135 4.09 0.85 -9.44
CA PRO A 135 3.16 0.04 -10.23
C PRO A 135 3.87 -0.82 -11.27
N GLY A 136 3.43 -2.07 -11.42
CA GLY A 136 4.04 -3.07 -12.28
C GLY A 136 4.38 -4.37 -11.56
N PRO A 137 5.18 -5.25 -12.19
CA PRO A 137 5.59 -6.51 -11.58
C PRO A 137 6.56 -6.29 -10.41
N VAL A 138 6.37 -7.04 -9.34
CA VAL A 138 7.27 -7.11 -8.19
C VAL A 138 7.97 -8.46 -8.23
N THR A 139 9.29 -8.44 -8.37
CA THR A 139 10.11 -9.65 -8.42
C THR A 139 10.71 -9.97 -7.06
N ALA A 140 10.90 -11.26 -6.78
CA ALA A 140 11.71 -11.68 -5.63
C ALA A 140 13.11 -11.03 -5.70
N PRO A 141 13.75 -10.70 -4.56
CA PRO A 141 15.17 -10.41 -4.54
C PRO A 141 15.91 -11.60 -5.15
N SER A 142 16.84 -11.36 -6.08
CA SER A 142 17.63 -12.41 -6.70
C SER A 142 18.32 -13.25 -5.62
N SER A 143 17.91 -14.50 -5.43
CA SER A 143 18.76 -15.43 -4.69
C SER A 143 20.04 -15.62 -5.49
N SER A 144 21.17 -15.82 -4.81
CA SER A 144 22.49 -16.04 -5.42
C SER A 144 22.61 -17.33 -6.25
N THR A 145 21.49 -17.92 -6.67
CA THR A 145 21.41 -19.16 -7.44
C THR A 145 21.34 -18.84 -8.94
N PRO A 146 22.34 -19.21 -9.76
CA PRO A 146 22.43 -18.78 -11.16
C PRO A 146 21.43 -19.44 -12.14
N ALA A 147 20.32 -20.04 -11.68
CA ALA A 147 19.59 -21.03 -12.47
C ALA A 147 18.20 -20.60 -13.00
N ALA A 148 17.69 -19.42 -12.66
CA ALA A 148 16.43 -18.91 -13.23
C ALA A 148 16.69 -17.75 -14.19
N THR A 149 16.49 -17.97 -15.50
CA THR A 149 16.70 -16.98 -16.57
C THR A 149 15.73 -15.77 -16.48
N THR A 150 14.73 -15.83 -15.60
CA THR A 150 13.84 -14.70 -15.29
C THR A 150 13.41 -14.77 -13.83
N PRO A 151 13.54 -13.68 -13.04
CA PRO A 151 13.12 -13.68 -11.65
C PRO A 151 11.61 -13.87 -11.54
N ALA A 152 11.17 -14.71 -10.60
CA ALA A 152 9.76 -14.96 -10.35
C ALA A 152 9.04 -13.67 -9.89
N VAL A 153 7.89 -13.39 -10.50
CA VAL A 153 7.01 -12.30 -10.08
C VAL A 153 6.20 -12.76 -8.86
N THR A 154 6.48 -12.15 -7.71
CA THR A 154 5.90 -12.49 -6.41
C THR A 154 4.67 -11.65 -6.06
N ALA A 155 4.50 -10.51 -6.72
CA ALA A 155 3.30 -9.68 -6.64
C ALA A 155 3.19 -8.77 -7.86
N ILE A 156 2.03 -8.14 -8.03
CA ILE A 156 1.88 -6.97 -8.90
C ILE A 156 1.40 -5.78 -8.09
N GLY A 157 1.99 -4.61 -8.34
CA GLY A 157 1.54 -3.33 -7.79
C GLY A 157 0.69 -2.58 -8.81
N VAL A 158 -0.43 -2.01 -8.38
CA VAL A 158 -1.27 -1.14 -9.22
C VAL A 158 -1.60 0.14 -8.48
N GLY A 159 -1.44 1.28 -9.13
CA GLY A 159 -1.93 2.56 -8.63
C GLY A 159 -3.41 2.76 -8.98
N VAL A 160 -4.13 3.46 -8.11
CA VAL A 160 -5.54 3.81 -8.32
C VAL A 160 -5.61 5.30 -8.60
N PRO A 161 -6.06 5.73 -9.80
CA PRO A 161 -6.26 7.14 -10.09
C PRO A 161 -7.04 7.85 -8.99
N LEU A 162 -6.41 8.83 -8.35
CA LEU A 162 -6.97 9.63 -7.26
C LEU A 162 -7.51 8.83 -6.04
N GLY A 163 -7.15 7.55 -5.94
CA GLY A 163 -7.66 6.62 -4.92
C GLY A 163 -9.15 6.32 -5.05
N ARG A 164 -9.73 6.37 -6.25
CA ARG A 164 -11.14 6.00 -6.50
C ARG A 164 -11.23 4.76 -7.38
N LEU A 165 -12.01 3.78 -6.92
CA LEU A 165 -12.33 2.57 -7.65
C LEU A 165 -13.81 2.52 -7.98
N ALA A 166 -14.12 2.28 -9.25
CA ALA A 166 -15.46 1.93 -9.71
C ALA A 166 -15.80 0.48 -9.33
N PRO A 167 -17.09 0.11 -9.22
CA PRO A 167 -17.50 -1.26 -8.91
C PRO A 167 -16.92 -2.32 -9.87
N ALA A 168 -16.79 -1.99 -11.16
CA ALA A 168 -16.19 -2.90 -12.14
C ALA A 168 -14.68 -3.14 -11.88
N GLN A 169 -13.94 -2.10 -11.52
CA GLN A 169 -12.53 -2.21 -11.15
C GLN A 169 -12.36 -3.05 -9.88
N TRP A 170 -13.24 -2.86 -8.87
CA TRP A 170 -13.24 -3.70 -7.67
C TRP A 170 -13.45 -5.19 -7.99
N ARG A 171 -14.42 -5.52 -8.85
CA ARG A 171 -14.66 -6.91 -9.25
C ARG A 171 -13.44 -7.50 -9.94
N LEU A 172 -12.83 -6.77 -10.87
CA LEU A 172 -11.62 -7.21 -11.57
C LEU A 172 -10.45 -7.44 -10.61
N LEU A 173 -10.21 -6.53 -9.67
CA LEU A 173 -9.16 -6.67 -8.65
C LEU A 173 -9.38 -7.91 -7.77
N ILE A 174 -10.61 -8.14 -7.31
CA ILE A 174 -10.98 -9.29 -6.47
C ILE A 174 -10.82 -10.59 -7.24
N GLU A 175 -11.29 -10.64 -8.49
CA GLU A 175 -11.15 -11.82 -9.35
C GLU A 175 -9.68 -12.13 -9.63
N THR A 176 -8.89 -11.10 -9.93
CA THR A 176 -7.44 -11.23 -10.11
C THR A 176 -6.79 -11.77 -8.84
N ALA A 177 -7.08 -11.19 -7.68
CA ALA A 177 -6.55 -11.67 -6.40
C ALA A 177 -6.90 -13.15 -6.16
N ARG A 178 -8.16 -13.55 -6.33
CA ARG A 178 -8.61 -14.94 -6.17
C ARG A 178 -7.86 -15.92 -7.07
N ARG A 179 -7.46 -15.50 -8.27
CA ARG A 179 -6.70 -16.33 -9.22
C ARG A 179 -5.26 -16.60 -8.78
N TYR A 180 -4.66 -15.69 -8.01
CA TYR A 180 -3.25 -15.75 -7.64
C TYR A 180 -3.05 -15.97 -6.13
N GLY A 181 -2.97 -14.91 -5.33
CA GLY A 181 -2.66 -15.00 -3.89
C GLY A 181 -3.87 -14.97 -2.93
N ASN A 182 -5.09 -14.82 -3.45
CA ASN A 182 -6.34 -14.62 -2.70
C ASN A 182 -6.27 -13.47 -1.67
N GLU A 183 -5.47 -12.45 -1.96
CA GLU A 183 -5.24 -11.30 -1.07
C GLU A 183 -5.17 -10.00 -1.88
N LEU A 184 -5.69 -8.92 -1.30
CA LEU A 184 -5.48 -7.54 -1.78
C LEU A 184 -4.91 -6.71 -0.65
N ARG A 185 -3.77 -6.06 -0.90
CA ARG A 185 -3.12 -5.16 0.07
C ARG A 185 -3.31 -3.72 -0.39
N LEU A 186 -4.14 -2.95 0.31
CA LEU A 186 -4.27 -1.52 0.06
C LEU A 186 -3.01 -0.81 0.55
N THR A 187 -2.51 0.16 -0.23
CA THR A 187 -1.31 0.92 0.13
C THR A 187 -1.68 2.34 0.56
N PRO A 188 -0.92 2.95 1.49
CA PRO A 188 -1.14 4.35 1.89
C PRO A 188 -0.88 5.35 0.76
N TRP A 189 -0.34 4.90 -0.37
CA TRP A 189 -0.09 5.70 -1.56
C TRP A 189 -1.19 5.59 -2.63
N ARG A 190 -2.41 5.20 -2.23
CA ARG A 190 -3.57 5.05 -3.13
C ARG A 190 -3.31 4.01 -4.22
N GLY A 191 -2.69 2.90 -3.83
CA GLY A 191 -2.46 1.75 -4.70
C GLY A 191 -2.95 0.48 -4.05
N ILE A 192 -2.80 -0.61 -4.78
CA ILE A 192 -3.12 -1.96 -4.37
C ILE A 192 -1.95 -2.84 -4.78
N VAL A 193 -1.56 -3.75 -3.90
CA VAL A 193 -0.64 -4.84 -4.22
C VAL A 193 -1.45 -6.13 -4.22
N ILE A 194 -1.29 -6.91 -5.28
CA ILE A 194 -1.88 -8.24 -5.40
C ILE A 194 -0.73 -9.24 -5.26
N PRO A 195 -0.62 -9.95 -4.13
CA PRO A 195 0.36 -11.01 -3.95
C PRO A 195 0.12 -12.16 -4.94
N GLY A 196 1.21 -12.78 -5.36
CA GLY A 196 1.25 -13.90 -6.29
C GLY A 196 1.23 -15.26 -5.60
N PRO A 197 1.81 -16.30 -6.24
CA PRO A 197 2.77 -16.23 -7.35
C PRO A 197 2.13 -15.93 -8.72
N PHE A 198 2.87 -15.24 -9.61
CA PHE A 198 2.46 -14.96 -11.01
C PHE A 198 3.32 -15.71 -12.05
N GLY A 199 3.88 -16.86 -11.69
CA GLY A 199 4.65 -17.72 -12.60
C GLY A 199 3.75 -18.68 -13.42
N PRO A 200 4.32 -19.47 -14.34
CA PRO A 200 3.59 -20.55 -15.00
C PRO A 200 3.12 -21.54 -13.93
N THR A 201 1.83 -21.48 -13.58
CA THR A 201 1.20 -22.44 -12.69
C THR A 201 1.10 -23.78 -13.43
N GLY A 202 2.08 -24.65 -13.22
CA GLY A 202 1.88 -26.08 -13.41
C GLY A 202 0.82 -26.55 -12.42
N LEU A 203 -0.19 -27.27 -12.92
CA LEU A 203 -1.34 -27.79 -12.19
C LEU A 203 -0.98 -28.35 -10.79
N THR A 204 -1.47 -27.69 -9.75
CA THR A 204 -1.82 -28.38 -8.50
C THR A 204 -3.25 -28.03 -8.15
N GLY A 205 -4.19 -28.58 -8.94
CA GLY A 205 -5.52 -28.84 -8.40
C GLY A 205 -5.38 -29.77 -7.18
N PRO A 206 -6.28 -29.69 -6.18
CA PRO A 206 -6.26 -30.62 -5.06
C PRO A 206 -6.35 -32.04 -5.63
N THR A 207 -5.35 -32.86 -5.34
CA THR A 207 -5.43 -34.30 -5.59
C THR A 207 -6.52 -34.82 -4.66
N GLU A 208 -7.70 -35.10 -5.21
CA GLU A 208 -8.69 -35.90 -4.48
C GLU A 208 -7.99 -37.20 -4.05
N PRO A 209 -8.02 -37.58 -2.76
CA PRO A 209 -7.46 -38.85 -2.35
C PRO A 209 -8.24 -39.95 -3.09
N ALA A 210 -7.50 -40.82 -3.77
CA ALA A 210 -8.05 -41.99 -4.43
C ALA A 210 -8.98 -42.73 -3.44
N GLY A 211 -10.26 -42.85 -3.80
CA GLY A 211 -11.22 -43.62 -3.01
C GLY A 211 -10.71 -45.06 -2.82
N PRO A 212 -11.01 -45.71 -1.68
CA PRO A 212 -10.54 -47.05 -1.43
C PRO A 212 -11.04 -48.01 -2.51
N THR A 213 -10.11 -48.77 -3.09
CA THR A 213 -10.40 -49.86 -4.02
C THR A 213 -11.34 -50.87 -3.34
N GLY A 214 -12.55 -51.01 -3.86
CA GLY A 214 -13.50 -52.02 -3.40
C GLY A 214 -12.95 -53.45 -3.58
N PRO A 215 -13.39 -54.43 -2.77
CA PRO A 215 -12.89 -55.79 -2.83
C PRO A 215 -13.20 -56.45 -4.18
N ALA A 216 -12.25 -57.26 -4.66
CA ALA A 216 -12.35 -57.98 -5.91
C ALA A 216 -13.56 -58.94 -5.92
N GLY A 217 -14.47 -58.75 -6.88
CA GLY A 217 -15.55 -59.70 -7.18
C GLY A 217 -15.01 -60.97 -7.87
N PRO A 218 -15.74 -62.10 -7.77
CA PRO A 218 -15.28 -63.38 -8.29
C PRO A 218 -15.21 -63.41 -9.83
N ALA A 219 -14.23 -64.14 -10.35
CA ALA A 219 -13.95 -64.29 -11.77
C ALA A 219 -15.11 -64.99 -12.52
N GLY A 220 -15.67 -64.31 -13.51
CA GLY A 220 -16.58 -64.88 -14.51
C GLY A 220 -15.84 -65.37 -15.76
N PRO A 221 -16.41 -66.28 -16.56
CA PRO A 221 -15.70 -66.99 -17.62
C PRO A 221 -15.46 -66.14 -18.88
N SER A 222 -14.38 -66.46 -19.56
CA SER A 222 -13.83 -65.80 -20.75
C SER A 222 -14.83 -65.67 -21.92
N ALA A 223 -14.90 -64.47 -22.50
CA ALA A 223 -15.51 -64.23 -23.80
C ALA A 223 -14.54 -63.47 -24.73
N GLN A 224 -14.68 -63.74 -26.02
CA GLN A 224 -13.69 -63.59 -27.08
C GLN A 224 -13.46 -62.14 -27.56
N SER A 225 -12.28 -61.93 -28.13
CA SER A 225 -11.72 -60.70 -28.69
C SER A 225 -12.53 -60.11 -29.85
N GLY A 226 -12.75 -58.79 -29.82
CA GLY A 226 -13.16 -57.95 -30.96
C GLY A 226 -12.03 -56.98 -31.35
N PRO A 227 -12.02 -56.44 -32.59
CA PRO A 227 -10.82 -55.91 -33.22
C PRO A 227 -10.42 -54.52 -32.72
N SER A 228 -9.11 -54.27 -32.72
CA SER A 228 -8.48 -52.99 -32.41
C SER A 228 -8.86 -51.90 -33.43
N ALA A 229 -9.30 -50.75 -32.93
CA ALA A 229 -9.35 -49.50 -33.68
C ALA A 229 -8.70 -48.37 -32.86
N GLN A 230 -7.56 -47.93 -33.40
CA GLN A 230 -6.67 -46.78 -33.13
C GLN A 230 -6.84 -45.93 -31.85
N PRO A 231 -5.74 -45.66 -31.11
CA PRO A 231 -5.70 -44.58 -30.14
C PRO A 231 -5.91 -43.24 -30.85
N GLY A 232 -6.92 -42.49 -30.39
CA GLY A 232 -7.07 -41.08 -30.73
C GLY A 232 -5.80 -40.32 -30.36
N GLN A 233 -5.35 -39.47 -31.28
CA GLN A 233 -4.21 -38.59 -31.12
C GLN A 233 -4.34 -37.80 -29.81
N SER A 234 -3.51 -38.14 -28.83
CA SER A 234 -3.21 -37.26 -27.71
C SER A 234 -2.59 -35.99 -28.29
N GLY A 235 -3.38 -34.93 -28.39
CA GLY A 235 -2.87 -33.60 -28.69
C GLY A 235 -1.80 -33.26 -27.67
N GLN A 236 -0.55 -33.24 -28.13
CA GLN A 236 0.56 -32.61 -27.43
C GLN A 236 0.21 -31.13 -27.31
N SER A 237 -0.40 -30.73 -26.20
CA SER A 237 -0.49 -29.33 -25.83
C SER A 237 0.81 -28.93 -25.14
N THR A 238 1.88 -28.86 -25.93
CA THR A 238 3.07 -28.07 -25.57
C THR A 238 2.70 -26.61 -25.61
N TYR A 239 2.24 -26.07 -24.48
CA TYR A 239 2.26 -24.63 -24.27
C TYR A 239 3.32 -24.31 -23.21
N SER A 240 4.51 -23.96 -23.71
CA SER A 240 5.59 -23.36 -22.94
C SER A 240 5.56 -21.85 -23.21
N GLY A 241 4.65 -21.14 -22.56
CA GLY A 241 4.66 -19.66 -22.51
C GLY A 241 5.54 -19.16 -21.36
N PRO A 242 6.09 -17.93 -21.41
CA PRO A 242 6.91 -17.36 -20.32
C PRO A 242 5.96 -16.89 -19.18
N PRO A 243 6.29 -15.99 -18.23
CA PRO A 243 5.44 -15.62 -17.08
C PRO A 243 4.22 -14.74 -17.49
N GLU A 244 3.33 -15.31 -18.30
CA GLU A 244 2.20 -14.67 -18.98
C GLU A 244 1.14 -14.12 -18.02
N GLY A 245 0.96 -14.74 -16.85
CA GLY A 245 -0.08 -14.34 -15.90
C GLY A 245 0.07 -12.91 -15.35
N ALA A 246 1.30 -12.47 -15.04
CA ALA A 246 1.53 -11.10 -14.56
C ALA A 246 1.25 -10.06 -15.65
N ALA A 247 1.74 -10.30 -16.87
CA ALA A 247 1.57 -9.37 -17.99
C ALA A 247 0.10 -9.29 -18.44
N GLU A 248 -0.59 -10.43 -18.52
CA GLU A 248 -2.03 -10.50 -18.81
C GLU A 248 -2.84 -9.74 -17.75
N ALA A 249 -2.59 -10.02 -16.47
CA ALA A 249 -3.27 -9.35 -15.37
C ALA A 249 -3.03 -7.83 -15.38
N LEU A 250 -1.78 -7.39 -15.54
CA LEU A 250 -1.44 -5.96 -15.66
C LEU A 250 -2.08 -5.32 -16.89
N GLY A 251 -2.17 -6.03 -18.02
CA GLY A 251 -2.87 -5.56 -19.22
C GLY A 251 -4.36 -5.35 -18.99
N ALA A 252 -5.03 -6.32 -18.36
CA ALA A 252 -6.45 -6.20 -18.02
C ALA A 252 -6.73 -5.05 -17.03
N LEU A 253 -5.89 -4.91 -16.00
CA LEU A 253 -5.99 -3.84 -15.01
C LEU A 253 -5.73 -2.46 -15.64
N ALA A 254 -4.78 -2.36 -16.57
CA ALA A 254 -4.52 -1.15 -17.34
C ALA A 254 -5.71 -0.76 -18.23
N ALA A 255 -6.30 -1.74 -18.93
CA ALA A 255 -7.50 -1.53 -19.75
C ALA A 255 -8.71 -1.07 -18.92
N ALA A 256 -8.76 -1.47 -17.64
CA ALA A 256 -9.74 -0.97 -16.68
C ALA A 256 -9.41 0.42 -16.10
N GLY A 257 -8.33 1.08 -16.56
CA GLY A 257 -7.93 2.42 -16.16
C GLY A 257 -7.09 2.49 -14.88
N LEU A 258 -6.52 1.39 -14.42
CA LEU A 258 -5.57 1.39 -13.29
C LEU A 258 -4.15 1.73 -13.76
N ILE A 259 -3.34 2.26 -12.85
CA ILE A 259 -1.94 2.61 -13.13
C ILE A 259 -1.12 1.33 -12.96
N THR A 260 -0.51 0.84 -14.04
CA THR A 260 0.26 -0.42 -14.02
C THR A 260 1.72 -0.24 -14.42
N GLY A 261 2.13 1.01 -14.69
CA GLY A 261 3.50 1.37 -15.04
C GLY A 261 3.68 2.90 -15.10
N PRO A 262 4.93 3.36 -15.32
CA PRO A 262 5.28 4.78 -15.29
C PRO A 262 4.61 5.59 -16.41
N ASP A 263 4.32 4.97 -17.56
CA ASP A 263 3.79 5.64 -18.75
C ASP A 263 2.30 6.00 -18.63
N SER A 264 1.64 5.62 -17.53
CA SER A 264 0.26 6.04 -17.27
C SER A 264 0.20 7.57 -17.13
N PRO A 265 -0.76 8.25 -17.78
CA PRO A 265 -0.90 9.70 -17.64
C PRO A 265 -1.31 10.11 -16.22
N TRP A 266 -1.81 9.17 -15.42
CA TRP A 266 -2.11 9.36 -14.00
C TRP A 266 -0.89 9.25 -13.09
N THR A 267 0.28 8.84 -13.60
CA THR A 267 1.51 8.75 -12.82
C THR A 267 1.85 10.12 -12.23
N GLY A 268 2.02 10.14 -10.90
CA GLY A 268 2.31 11.35 -10.14
C GLY A 268 1.13 12.31 -9.96
N VAL A 269 -0.09 11.97 -10.39
CA VAL A 269 -1.29 12.80 -10.20
C VAL A 269 -2.03 12.37 -8.94
N GLY A 270 -2.14 13.28 -7.97
CA GLY A 270 -2.89 13.06 -6.73
C GLY A 270 -3.92 14.16 -6.49
N ALA A 271 -4.96 13.84 -5.72
CA ALA A 271 -5.90 14.84 -5.21
C ALA A 271 -6.40 14.43 -3.83
N CYS A 272 -6.86 15.42 -3.06
CA CYS A 272 -7.67 15.15 -1.88
C CYS A 272 -9.08 14.67 -2.28
N ILE A 273 -9.94 14.39 -1.30
CA ILE A 273 -11.31 13.91 -1.58
C ILE A 273 -12.13 14.91 -2.42
N GLY A 274 -11.92 16.22 -2.22
CA GLY A 274 -12.64 17.29 -2.92
C GLY A 274 -14.13 17.38 -2.57
N HIS A 275 -14.84 18.27 -3.26
CA HIS A 275 -16.30 18.27 -3.29
C HIS A 275 -16.79 17.10 -4.16
N PRO A 276 -17.95 16.46 -3.88
CA PRO A 276 -18.86 16.67 -2.75
C PRO A 276 -18.42 15.95 -1.45
N GLY A 277 -17.32 15.19 -1.46
CA GLY A 277 -16.90 14.36 -0.32
C GLY A 277 -16.35 15.14 0.88
N CYS A 278 -16.10 16.44 0.76
CA CYS A 278 -15.61 17.29 1.83
C CYS A 278 -16.27 18.67 1.76
N ALA A 279 -17.05 19.01 2.80
CA ALA A 279 -17.73 20.30 2.92
C ALA A 279 -16.78 21.52 3.02
N LYS A 280 -15.49 21.30 3.26
CA LYS A 280 -14.45 22.35 3.30
C LYS A 280 -13.83 22.61 1.93
N SER A 281 -14.11 21.75 0.95
CA SER A 281 -13.58 21.88 -0.40
C SER A 281 -14.35 22.95 -1.18
N LEU A 282 -13.63 23.81 -1.88
CA LEU A 282 -14.20 24.85 -2.73
C LEU A 282 -14.55 24.34 -4.13
N SER A 283 -14.00 23.20 -4.57
CA SER A 283 -14.28 22.60 -5.88
C SER A 283 -14.21 21.06 -5.86
N ASP A 284 -14.69 20.43 -6.93
CA ASP A 284 -14.44 19.03 -7.26
C ASP A 284 -13.06 18.88 -7.90
N VAL A 285 -12.02 18.94 -7.06
CA VAL A 285 -10.63 18.84 -7.49
C VAL A 285 -10.28 17.51 -8.15
N ARG A 286 -11.10 16.47 -7.98
CA ARG A 286 -10.86 15.19 -8.63
C ARG A 286 -11.34 15.21 -10.08
N ALA A 287 -12.48 15.84 -10.34
CA ALA A 287 -12.93 16.10 -11.70
C ALA A 287 -11.97 17.04 -12.44
N GLU A 288 -11.52 18.12 -11.77
CA GLU A 288 -10.54 19.06 -12.34
C GLU A 288 -9.20 18.38 -12.63
N ALA A 289 -8.67 17.58 -11.70
CA ALA A 289 -7.46 16.80 -11.92
C ALA A 289 -7.60 15.88 -13.13
N GLY A 290 -8.76 15.22 -13.28
CA GLY A 290 -9.08 14.37 -14.42
C GLY A 290 -9.11 15.11 -15.76
N ALA A 291 -9.70 16.31 -15.78
CA ALA A 291 -9.76 17.15 -16.97
C ALA A 291 -8.39 17.74 -17.36
N ALA A 292 -7.49 17.90 -16.39
CA ALA A 292 -6.14 18.42 -16.57
C ALA A 292 -5.08 17.32 -16.77
N VAL A 293 -5.45 16.04 -16.79
CA VAL A 293 -4.52 14.95 -17.07
C VAL A 293 -3.95 15.12 -18.48
N GLY A 294 -2.64 15.27 -18.56
CA GLY A 294 -1.86 15.35 -19.80
C GLY A 294 -0.72 14.34 -19.82
N PRO A 295 0.33 14.58 -20.62
CA PRO A 295 1.54 13.76 -20.62
C PRO A 295 2.16 13.64 -19.22
N VAL A 296 2.93 12.57 -19.01
CA VAL A 296 3.65 12.34 -17.75
C VAL A 296 4.69 13.45 -17.58
N GLY A 297 4.53 14.26 -16.53
CA GLY A 297 5.48 15.30 -16.16
C GLY A 297 6.61 14.77 -15.27
N ARG A 298 7.70 15.54 -15.13
CA ARG A 298 8.86 15.19 -14.30
C ARG A 298 8.55 15.24 -12.80
N LEU A 299 7.65 16.15 -12.40
CA LEU A 299 7.22 16.31 -11.02
C LEU A 299 5.80 15.76 -10.79
N PRO A 300 5.53 15.17 -9.60
CA PRO A 300 4.18 14.86 -9.19
C PRO A 300 3.37 16.15 -8.98
N VAL A 301 2.06 16.07 -9.18
CA VAL A 301 1.10 17.16 -8.95
C VAL A 301 0.05 16.73 -7.94
N TYR A 302 -0.31 17.63 -7.03
CA TYR A 302 -1.34 17.37 -6.03
C TYR A 302 -2.41 18.46 -6.02
N TRP A 303 -3.67 18.02 -6.15
CA TRP A 303 -4.84 18.88 -6.21
C TRP A 303 -5.56 18.93 -4.86
N SER A 304 -5.63 20.13 -4.29
CA SER A 304 -6.18 20.40 -2.97
C SER A 304 -7.38 21.33 -3.04
N GLY A 305 -8.55 20.86 -2.63
CA GLY A 305 -9.77 21.66 -2.67
C GLY A 305 -9.85 22.79 -1.65
N CYS A 306 -8.89 22.88 -0.72
CA CYS A 306 -8.75 24.01 0.20
C CYS A 306 -7.33 24.06 0.77
N GLU A 307 -7.04 25.12 1.53
CA GLU A 307 -5.74 25.34 2.19
C GLU A 307 -5.31 24.24 3.17
N ARG A 308 -6.21 23.34 3.60
CA ARG A 308 -5.84 22.20 4.45
C ARG A 308 -4.98 21.15 3.73
N ARG A 309 -5.04 21.07 2.39
CA ARG A 309 -4.20 20.18 1.56
C ARG A 309 -4.18 18.72 2.02
N CYS A 310 -5.32 18.20 2.47
CA CYS A 310 -5.39 16.87 3.07
C CYS A 310 -4.79 15.80 2.16
N GLY A 311 -3.78 15.07 2.64
CA GLY A 311 -3.17 13.94 1.93
C GLY A 311 -2.14 14.31 0.87
N HIS A 312 -1.63 15.54 0.85
CA HIS A 312 -0.52 15.94 -0.04
C HIS A 312 0.71 15.05 0.18
N PRO A 313 1.57 14.84 -0.84
CA PRO A 313 2.78 14.05 -0.70
C PRO A 313 3.83 14.80 0.13
N HIS A 314 4.86 14.08 0.56
CA HIS A 314 6.10 14.66 1.07
C HIS A 314 7.11 14.85 -0.06
N GLY A 315 8.14 15.67 0.16
CA GLY A 315 9.24 15.88 -0.79
C GLY A 315 9.02 17.08 -1.72
N GLU A 316 9.19 16.85 -3.02
CA GLU A 316 9.10 17.87 -4.07
C GLU A 316 7.89 17.59 -4.99
N TRP A 317 7.01 18.57 -5.17
CA TRP A 317 5.80 18.42 -6.01
C TRP A 317 5.21 19.76 -6.44
N ILE A 318 4.30 19.71 -7.41
CA ILE A 318 3.47 20.84 -7.83
C ILE A 318 2.15 20.83 -7.05
N ASP A 319 1.92 21.85 -6.23
CA ASP A 319 0.73 22.01 -5.42
C ASP A 319 -0.29 22.89 -6.15
N VAL A 320 -1.46 22.34 -6.44
CA VAL A 320 -2.61 23.06 -7.00
C VAL A 320 -3.66 23.19 -5.91
N VAL A 321 -3.91 24.41 -5.44
CA VAL A 321 -4.84 24.67 -4.34
C VAL A 321 -5.97 25.57 -4.81
N VAL A 322 -7.19 25.14 -4.58
CA VAL A 322 -8.37 25.97 -4.83
C VAL A 322 -8.46 27.05 -3.75
N THR A 323 -8.59 28.29 -4.20
CA THR A 323 -8.76 29.51 -3.42
C THR A 323 -10.01 30.25 -3.90
N PRO A 324 -10.56 31.20 -3.12
CA PRO A 324 -11.65 32.05 -3.60
C PRO A 324 -11.34 32.79 -4.92
N GLU A 325 -10.06 33.04 -5.21
CA GLU A 325 -9.60 33.75 -6.40
C GLU A 325 -9.31 32.84 -7.60
N GLY A 326 -9.48 31.51 -7.47
CA GLY A 326 -9.16 30.52 -8.49
C GLY A 326 -8.16 29.46 -8.01
N HIS A 327 -7.34 28.91 -8.92
CA HIS A 327 -6.37 27.87 -8.60
C HIS A 327 -4.98 28.47 -8.44
N ARG A 328 -4.41 28.33 -7.26
CA ARG A 328 -3.03 28.68 -6.97
C ARG A 328 -2.13 27.47 -7.22
N ILE A 329 -1.20 27.61 -8.16
CA ILE A 329 -0.18 26.63 -8.50
C ILE A 329 1.13 27.05 -7.82
N SER A 330 1.83 26.13 -7.18
CA SER A 330 3.10 26.42 -6.50
C SER A 330 4.04 25.22 -6.61
N HIS A 331 5.33 25.48 -6.80
CA HIS A 331 6.35 24.45 -6.69
C HIS A 331 6.77 24.33 -5.22
N VAL A 332 6.61 23.13 -4.63
CA VAL A 332 6.96 22.86 -3.24
C VAL A 332 8.23 22.04 -3.15
N ARG A 333 9.18 22.49 -2.33
CA ARG A 333 10.45 21.82 -2.03
C ARG A 333 10.67 21.80 -0.52
N GLY A 334 10.35 20.67 0.13
CA GLY A 334 10.38 20.60 1.60
C GLY A 334 9.37 21.57 2.21
N GLU A 335 9.85 22.54 3.00
CA GLU A 335 9.00 23.61 3.57
C GLU A 335 8.87 24.82 2.64
N HIS A 336 9.71 24.93 1.60
CA HIS A 336 9.74 26.07 0.71
C HIS A 336 8.68 25.98 -0.39
N ARG A 337 8.12 27.13 -0.76
CA ARG A 337 7.06 27.24 -1.78
C ARG A 337 7.37 28.40 -2.72
N ASP A 338 7.83 28.04 -3.91
CA ASP A 338 8.26 28.91 -5.00
C ASP A 338 7.06 29.40 -5.85
N PRO A 339 7.24 30.41 -6.73
CA PRO A 339 6.24 31.45 -6.94
C PRO A 339 4.89 30.96 -7.45
N ARG A 340 3.87 31.74 -7.12
CA ARG A 340 2.46 31.38 -7.21
C ARG A 340 1.89 31.88 -8.53
N THR A 341 1.56 30.97 -9.44
CA THR A 341 0.68 31.31 -10.57
C THR A 341 -0.76 31.11 -10.11
N VAL A 342 -1.61 32.12 -10.31
CA VAL A 342 -3.05 32.01 -10.05
C VAL A 342 -3.77 31.96 -11.38
N VAL A 343 -4.47 30.86 -11.63
CA VAL A 343 -5.32 30.69 -12.81
C VAL A 343 -6.77 30.86 -12.40
N ARG A 344 -7.51 31.73 -13.08
CA ARG A 344 -8.92 32.04 -12.76
C ARG A 344 -9.85 31.36 -13.75
N ASN A 345 -10.72 30.48 -13.27
CA ASN A 345 -11.93 30.00 -13.96
C ASN A 345 -11.77 29.65 -15.45
N ASP A 346 -10.63 29.09 -15.83
CA ASP A 346 -10.34 28.62 -17.19
C ASP A 346 -9.67 27.24 -17.11
N PRO A 347 -10.42 26.16 -17.40
CA PRO A 347 -9.90 24.80 -17.36
C PRO A 347 -8.72 24.54 -18.32
N ALA A 348 -8.71 25.18 -19.49
CA ALA A 348 -7.67 24.98 -20.49
C ALA A 348 -6.36 25.68 -20.07
N ALA A 349 -6.47 26.93 -19.60
CA ALA A 349 -5.33 27.65 -19.03
C ALA A 349 -4.78 26.92 -17.79
N LEU A 350 -5.66 26.34 -16.96
CA LEU A 350 -5.26 25.59 -15.78
C LEU A 350 -4.49 24.31 -16.15
N ALA A 351 -4.99 23.54 -17.11
CA ALA A 351 -4.30 22.35 -17.60
C ALA A 351 -2.92 22.69 -18.20
N SER A 352 -2.84 23.76 -19.00
CA SER A 352 -1.56 24.22 -19.57
C SER A 352 -0.57 24.65 -18.49
N ALA A 353 -1.01 25.47 -17.53
CA ALA A 353 -0.16 25.96 -16.45
C ALA A 353 0.33 24.83 -15.53
N VAL A 354 -0.51 23.82 -15.28
CA VAL A 354 -0.10 22.62 -14.54
C VAL A 354 0.90 21.79 -15.35
N SER A 355 0.69 21.62 -16.66
CA SER A 355 1.63 20.90 -17.52
C SER A 355 3.00 21.57 -17.56
N GLU A 356 3.03 22.90 -17.69
CA GLU A 356 4.26 23.70 -17.66
C GLU A 356 4.98 23.59 -16.31
N ALA A 357 4.23 23.69 -15.20
CA ALA A 357 4.81 23.56 -13.87
C ALA A 357 5.41 22.17 -13.60
N ARG A 358 4.92 21.13 -14.28
CA ARG A 358 5.40 19.74 -14.14
C ARG A 358 6.57 19.39 -15.09
N ALA A 359 6.91 20.27 -16.04
CA ALA A 359 7.93 20.02 -17.07
C ALA A 359 9.37 19.98 -16.52
#